data_AF-A0AA35XWM4-F1
#
_entry.id   AF-A0AA35XWM4-F1
#
_cell.length_a   1.000
_cell.length_b   1.000
_cell.length_c   1.000
_cell.angle_alpha   90.00
_cell.angle_beta   90.00
_cell.angle_gamma   90.00
#
_symmetry.space_group_name_H-M   'P 1'
#
loop_
_entity.id
_entity.type
_entity.pdbx_description
1 polymer ?
#
loop_
_entity_poly.entity_id
_entity_poly.type
_entity_poly.pdbx_seq_one_letter_code
_entity_poly.pdbx_strand_id
1 'polypeptide(L)'
;MDKHILYGVRVILEKQPVDNPWIDHKWAVHDLLPLTHEAGSGEFPMGYVRLAPMHREHSAEQDGFALYMADTKIDLHHAEAEAYAENMQSSDPAIYVVLRPVDDDADDMDDDEGDAAAEGLADIMLVEVSLSPYTVQDYEDCGEDQIIKMPLTGRMAEFVETFVETYFKPEKFIKRKRDRAMIDEKENRGGDQRIKGPGAKSPGAKSSGNKSPDNKSPGNNSQGLKKHYH
;
A
#
# COMPACT_ATOMS: atom_id res chain seq x y z
N MET A 1 21.14 -14.32 -5.28
CA MET A 1 20.87 -12.87 -5.27
C MET A 1 19.95 -12.68 -4.10
N ASP A 2 20.44 -12.03 -3.06
CA ASP A 2 19.68 -11.86 -1.83
C ASP A 2 18.44 -11.03 -2.16
N LYS A 3 17.28 -11.55 -1.77
CA LYS A 3 15.98 -11.01 -2.18
C LYS A 3 15.63 -9.72 -1.44
N HIS A 4 16.22 -9.57 -0.25
CA HIS A 4 15.96 -8.52 0.72
C HIS A 4 17.26 -7.77 1.04
N ILE A 5 17.16 -6.46 1.19
CA ILE A 5 18.20 -5.65 1.81
C ILE A 5 17.57 -5.02 3.06
N LEU A 6 18.17 -5.26 4.21
CA LEU A 6 17.72 -4.71 5.47
C LEU A 6 18.53 -3.46 5.77
N TYR A 7 17.87 -2.30 5.91
CA TYR A 7 18.51 -1.05 6.29
C TYR A 7 18.15 -0.70 7.74
N GLY A 8 19.11 -0.85 8.65
CA GLY A 8 18.95 -0.40 10.03
C GLY A 8 18.75 1.11 10.12
N VAL A 9 17.78 1.52 10.93
CA VAL A 9 17.45 2.92 11.21
C VAL A 9 17.14 3.09 12.70
N ARG A 10 17.45 4.26 13.23
CA ARG A 10 17.02 4.70 14.56
C ARG A 10 16.03 5.84 14.40
N VAL A 11 14.82 5.65 14.91
CA VAL A 11 13.80 6.69 14.95
C VAL A 11 13.86 7.38 16.31
N ILE A 12 13.95 8.71 16.29
CA ILE A 12 13.85 9.55 17.49
C ILE A 12 12.47 10.21 17.48
N LEU A 13 11.71 9.98 18.53
CA LEU A 13 10.34 10.45 18.70
C LEU A 13 10.27 11.43 19.86
N GLU A 14 9.41 12.41 19.72
CA GLU A 14 9.18 13.46 20.71
C GLU A 14 7.71 13.46 21.12
N LYS A 15 7.48 13.32 22.43
CA LYS A 15 6.15 13.49 23.03
C LYS A 15 5.94 14.98 23.29
N GLN A 16 5.14 15.62 22.43
CA GLN A 16 4.89 17.06 22.45
C GLN A 16 3.59 17.38 23.19
N PRO A 17 3.60 18.24 24.22
CA PRO A 17 2.37 18.68 24.86
C PRO A 17 1.49 19.44 23.86
N VAL A 18 0.18 19.25 23.96
CA VAL A 18 -0.79 19.94 23.11
C VAL A 18 -1.69 20.80 23.99
N ASP A 19 -1.85 22.06 23.61
CA ASP A 19 -2.84 22.95 24.25
C ASP A 19 -4.24 22.62 23.70
N ASN A 20 -4.81 21.49 24.15
CA ASN A 20 -6.13 21.01 23.77
C ASN A 20 -6.80 20.31 24.98
N PRO A 21 -8.07 20.61 25.29
CA PRO A 21 -8.79 19.94 26.39
C PRO A 21 -9.00 18.43 26.22
N TRP A 22 -8.83 17.85 25.03
CA TRP A 22 -9.13 16.44 24.74
C TRP A 22 -7.91 15.59 24.40
N ILE A 23 -6.77 16.21 24.19
CA ILE A 23 -5.52 15.56 23.78
C ILE A 23 -4.42 16.18 24.63
N ASP A 24 -3.79 15.38 25.47
CA ASP A 24 -2.72 15.81 26.38
C ASP A 24 -1.39 15.98 25.63
N HIS A 25 -1.13 15.12 24.65
CA HIS A 25 0.10 15.17 23.86
C HIS A 25 -0.10 14.63 22.44
N LYS A 26 0.88 14.89 21.58
CA LYS A 26 1.02 14.25 20.27
C LYS A 26 2.44 13.72 20.11
N TRP A 27 2.56 12.66 19.34
CA TRP A 27 3.86 12.12 18.94
C TRP A 27 4.31 12.74 17.63
N ALA A 28 5.56 13.20 17.59
CA ALA A 28 6.22 13.70 16.39
C ALA A 28 7.56 12.98 16.20
N VAL A 29 7.92 12.71 14.95
CA VAL A 29 9.28 12.26 14.63
C VAL A 29 10.20 13.47 14.72
N HIS A 30 11.17 13.41 15.62
CA HIS A 30 12.19 14.43 15.78
C HIS A 30 13.32 14.23 14.75
N ASP A 31 13.79 12.99 14.60
CA ASP A 31 14.83 12.64 13.65
C ASP A 31 14.77 11.16 13.27
N LEU A 32 15.37 10.81 12.12
CA LEU A 32 15.56 9.45 11.66
C LEU A 32 17.00 9.28 11.21
N LEU A 33 17.75 8.46 11.96
CA LEU A 33 19.17 8.25 11.76
C LEU A 33 19.41 6.94 10.99
N PRO A 34 19.98 7.00 9.78
CA PRO A 34 20.38 5.79 9.06
C PRO A 34 21.58 5.13 9.75
N LEU A 35 21.48 3.82 9.99
CA LEU A 35 22.54 3.01 10.57
C LEU A 35 23.27 2.23 9.46
N THR A 36 23.46 0.93 9.64
CA THR A 36 24.08 0.02 8.68
C THR A 36 23.00 -0.73 7.92
N HIS A 37 23.22 -0.95 6.61
CA HIS A 37 22.42 -1.90 5.83
C HIS A 37 23.22 -3.19 5.56
N GLU A 38 22.50 -4.30 5.47
CA GLU A 38 23.07 -5.62 5.18
C GLU A 38 22.14 -6.40 4.25
N ALA A 39 22.71 -7.30 3.45
CA ALA A 39 21.91 -8.27 2.71
C ALA A 39 21.27 -9.23 3.72
N GLY A 40 19.97 -9.44 3.60
CA GLY A 40 19.19 -10.24 4.55
C GLY A 40 18.33 -11.31 3.89
N SER A 41 17.81 -12.20 4.72
CA SER A 41 16.81 -13.21 4.31
C SER A 41 15.37 -12.67 4.32
N GLY A 42 15.16 -11.43 4.79
CA GLY A 42 13.84 -10.90 5.16
C GLY A 42 13.41 -11.29 6.58
N GLU A 43 14.20 -12.12 7.27
CA GLU A 43 13.96 -12.47 8.67
C GLU A 43 14.63 -11.43 9.58
N PHE A 44 13.83 -10.50 10.09
CA PHE A 44 14.17 -9.65 11.23
C PHE A 44 13.12 -9.88 12.33
N PRO A 45 13.36 -9.47 13.59
CA PRO A 45 12.38 -9.64 14.65
C PRO A 45 11.08 -8.97 14.23
N MET A 46 10.09 -9.79 13.88
CA MET A 46 8.73 -9.35 13.62
C MET A 46 8.10 -9.04 14.97
N GLY A 47 7.81 -7.78 15.19
CA GLY A 47 7.28 -7.32 16.46
C GLY A 47 7.36 -5.81 16.53
N TYR A 48 6.34 -5.22 17.13
CA TYR A 48 6.29 -3.81 17.38
C TYR A 48 7.41 -3.41 18.36
N VAL A 49 8.13 -2.33 18.06
CA VAL A 49 9.27 -1.88 18.86
C VAL A 49 8.78 -0.89 19.92
N ARG A 50 8.95 -1.25 21.20
CA ARG A 50 8.71 -0.34 22.33
C ARG A 50 9.70 0.82 22.28
N LEU A 51 9.23 2.02 22.57
CA LEU A 51 10.09 3.20 22.59
C LEU A 51 10.85 3.28 23.92
N ALA A 52 12.17 3.42 23.86
CA ALA A 52 13.01 3.60 25.03
C ALA A 52 13.22 5.11 25.30
N PRO A 53 13.02 5.60 26.54
CA PRO A 53 13.29 7.00 26.87
C PRO A 53 14.79 7.30 26.74
N MET A 54 15.13 8.44 26.14
CA MET A 54 16.54 8.85 25.94
C MET A 54 17.18 9.49 27.17
N HIS A 55 16.38 9.86 28.18
CA HIS A 55 16.84 10.43 29.45
C HIS A 55 16.24 9.63 30.61
N ARG A 56 17.05 9.37 31.64
CA ARG A 56 16.70 8.49 32.76
C ARG A 56 15.88 9.17 33.84
N GLU A 57 15.88 10.50 33.88
CA GLU A 57 15.23 11.31 34.89
C GLU A 57 14.26 12.27 34.20
N HIS A 58 12.98 11.89 34.13
CA HIS A 58 11.90 12.84 33.96
C HIS A 58 11.79 13.67 35.26
N SER A 59 12.71 14.62 35.47
CA SER A 59 12.44 15.66 36.46
C SER A 59 11.30 16.51 35.90
N ALA A 60 10.20 16.62 36.65
CA ALA A 60 9.05 17.46 36.32
C ALA A 60 9.41 18.94 36.07
N GLU A 61 10.65 19.36 36.35
CA GLU A 61 11.18 20.71 36.11
C GLU A 61 11.88 20.88 34.75
N GLN A 62 12.11 19.83 33.96
CA GLN A 62 12.64 19.98 32.60
C GLN A 62 11.50 20.20 31.61
N ASP A 63 11.20 21.48 31.40
CA ASP A 63 10.21 22.05 30.49
C ASP A 63 10.53 21.84 28.99
N GLY A 64 11.14 20.73 28.60
CA GLY A 64 11.59 20.56 27.21
C GLY A 64 12.03 19.16 26.83
N PHE A 65 11.16 18.48 26.11
CA PHE A 65 11.43 17.34 25.22
C PHE A 65 11.57 15.97 25.89
N ALA A 66 10.41 15.33 26.06
CA ALA A 66 10.31 13.91 26.31
C ALA A 66 10.70 13.14 25.02
N LEU A 67 12.00 12.93 24.82
CA LEU A 67 12.57 12.20 23.68
C LEU A 67 12.67 10.71 23.96
N TYR A 68 12.29 9.93 22.95
CA TYR A 68 12.34 8.48 22.94
C TYR A 68 13.03 7.99 21.67
N MET A 69 13.56 6.77 21.71
CA MET A 69 14.21 6.14 20.58
C MET A 69 13.74 4.71 20.36
N ALA A 70 13.71 4.30 19.09
CA ALA A 70 13.48 2.94 18.67
C ALA A 70 14.41 2.58 17.50
N ASP A 71 15.09 1.44 17.63
CA ASP A 71 15.93 0.89 16.56
C ASP A 71 15.11 -0.16 15.80
N THR A 72 15.07 -0.03 14.48
CA THR A 72 14.40 -1.00 13.61
C THR A 72 15.16 -1.17 12.30
N LYS A 73 14.70 -2.06 11.43
CA LYS A 73 15.21 -2.26 10.07
C LYS A 73 14.09 -2.04 9.07
N ILE A 74 14.40 -1.32 8.01
CA ILE A 74 13.56 -1.22 6.81
C ILE A 74 13.89 -2.43 5.94
N ASP A 75 12.89 -3.26 5.64
CA ASP A 75 13.05 -4.37 4.70
C ASP A 75 12.70 -3.94 3.28
N LEU A 76 13.69 -4.03 2.38
CA LEU A 76 13.54 -3.67 0.98
C LEU A 76 13.61 -4.92 0.12
N HIS A 77 12.47 -5.29 -0.45
CA HIS A 77 12.37 -6.44 -1.32
C HIS A 77 12.46 -6.02 -2.80
N HIS A 78 13.27 -6.74 -3.60
CA HIS A 78 13.46 -6.41 -5.01
C HIS A 78 12.18 -6.41 -5.85
N ALA A 79 11.19 -7.24 -5.51
CA ALA A 79 9.91 -7.28 -6.23
C ALA A 79 9.02 -6.05 -5.97
N GLU A 80 9.34 -5.27 -4.93
CA GLU A 80 8.64 -4.04 -4.58
C GLU A 80 9.38 -2.78 -5.08
N ALA A 81 10.43 -2.96 -5.89
CA ALA A 81 11.24 -1.85 -6.42
C ALA A 81 10.42 -0.82 -7.21
N GLU A 82 9.29 -1.22 -7.80
CA GLU A 82 8.33 -0.31 -8.43
C GLU A 82 7.72 0.67 -7.42
N ALA A 83 7.32 0.19 -6.25
CA ALA A 83 6.74 1.02 -5.19
C ALA A 83 7.73 2.09 -4.70
N TYR A 84 9.00 1.71 -4.52
CA TYR A 84 10.04 2.65 -4.11
C TYR A 84 10.36 3.67 -5.21
N ALA A 85 10.32 3.25 -6.49
CA ALA A 85 10.47 4.15 -7.63
C ALA A 85 9.34 5.17 -7.71
N GLU A 86 8.09 4.75 -7.46
CA GLU A 86 6.95 5.65 -7.41
C GLU A 86 7.05 6.65 -6.27
N ASN A 87 7.51 6.22 -5.08
CA ASN A 87 7.76 7.12 -3.95
C ASN A 87 8.77 8.22 -4.32
N MET A 88 9.87 7.86 -4.97
CA MET A 88 10.91 8.80 -5.42
C MET A 88 10.41 9.79 -6.48
N GLN A 89 9.46 9.37 -7.33
CA GLN A 89 8.89 10.19 -8.40
C GLN A 89 7.68 11.01 -7.93
N SER A 90 7.20 10.79 -6.71
CA SER A 90 6.14 11.56 -6.08
C SER A 90 6.52 13.04 -5.99
N SER A 91 5.52 13.91 -5.89
CA SER A 91 5.74 15.33 -5.56
C SER A 91 6.31 15.54 -4.16
N ASP A 92 6.10 14.57 -3.27
CA ASP A 92 6.59 14.58 -1.90
C ASP A 92 7.12 13.18 -1.52
N PRO A 93 8.36 12.84 -1.93
CA PRO A 93 8.99 11.57 -1.56
C PRO A 93 9.18 11.48 -0.05
N ALA A 94 8.68 10.41 0.57
CA ALA A 94 8.62 10.31 2.02
C ALA A 94 9.11 8.97 2.57
N ILE A 95 9.66 9.02 3.77
CA ILE A 95 9.84 7.88 4.66
C ILE A 95 8.61 7.88 5.58
N TYR A 96 7.93 6.74 5.65
CA TYR A 96 6.71 6.60 6.43
C TYR A 96 7.02 5.90 7.74
N VAL A 97 6.69 6.56 8.85
CA VAL A 97 6.82 6.00 10.19
C VAL A 97 5.42 5.69 10.69
N VAL A 98 5.16 4.42 10.95
CA VAL A 98 3.86 3.92 11.44
C VAL A 98 3.98 3.67 12.93
N LEU A 99 3.16 4.37 13.70
CA LEU A 99 3.09 4.28 15.16
C LEU A 99 1.71 3.78 15.58
N ARG A 100 1.67 2.93 16.60
CA ARG A 100 0.42 2.36 17.13
C ARG A 100 0.29 2.68 18.61
N PRO A 101 -0.87 3.17 19.07
CA PRO A 101 -1.16 3.28 20.50
C PRO A 101 -1.00 1.92 21.19
N VAL A 102 -0.43 1.90 22.39
CA VAL A 102 -0.41 0.69 23.21
C VAL A 102 -1.79 0.57 23.86
N ASP A 103 -2.50 -0.53 23.61
CA ASP A 103 -3.73 -0.82 24.33
C ASP A 103 -3.37 -1.26 25.76
N ASP A 104 -3.83 -0.49 26.76
CA ASP A 104 -3.66 -0.81 28.18
C ASP A 104 -4.36 -2.12 28.59
N ASP A 105 -5.28 -2.63 27.78
CA ASP A 105 -6.02 -3.89 28.01
C ASP A 105 -5.26 -5.14 27.52
N ALA A 106 -4.07 -4.99 26.94
CA ALA A 106 -3.26 -6.10 26.46
C ALA A 106 -2.41 -6.72 27.60
N ASP A 107 -3.08 -7.38 28.54
CA ASP A 107 -2.52 -8.22 29.63
C ASP A 107 -1.73 -9.47 29.13
N ASP A 108 -1.36 -9.55 27.84
CA ASP A 108 -0.79 -10.76 27.21
C ASP A 108 0.73 -10.67 26.94
N MET A 109 1.45 -9.78 27.62
CA MET A 109 2.92 -9.75 27.60
C MET A 109 3.46 -10.24 28.95
N ASP A 110 3.78 -11.54 29.00
CA ASP A 110 4.46 -12.30 30.06
C ASP A 110 4.75 -11.53 31.38
N ASP A 111 3.99 -11.89 32.41
CA ASP A 111 4.10 -11.51 33.84
C ASP A 111 5.46 -11.89 34.49
N ASP A 112 6.62 -11.50 33.96
CA ASP A 112 7.93 -11.73 34.61
C ASP A 112 8.74 -10.46 34.93
N GLU A 113 8.19 -9.26 34.65
CA GLU A 113 8.79 -8.01 35.12
C GLU A 113 7.72 -7.10 35.75
N GLY A 114 7.37 -7.47 36.98
CA GLY A 114 6.20 -6.94 37.69
C GLY A 114 6.14 -5.41 37.82
N ASP A 115 4.91 -4.90 37.70
CA ASP A 115 4.24 -3.81 38.47
C ASP A 115 5.02 -2.55 38.92
N ALA A 116 6.23 -2.32 38.43
CA ALA A 116 7.08 -1.19 38.78
C ALA A 116 7.62 -0.44 37.54
N ALA A 117 7.19 -0.81 36.33
CA ALA A 117 7.66 -0.24 35.07
C ALA A 117 6.62 0.63 34.32
N ALA A 118 5.40 0.79 34.83
CA ALA A 118 4.36 1.56 34.13
C ALA A 118 4.61 3.09 34.12
N GLU A 119 5.37 3.63 35.08
CA GLU A 119 5.70 5.05 35.12
C GLU A 119 6.92 5.34 34.22
N GLY A 120 6.66 5.80 32.99
CA GLY A 120 7.69 6.29 32.05
C GLY A 120 7.79 5.53 30.73
N LEU A 121 7.00 4.48 30.54
CA LEU A 121 6.86 3.84 29.22
C LEU A 121 6.03 4.73 28.28
N ALA A 122 6.39 4.70 27.00
CA ALA A 122 5.60 5.39 25.97
C ALA A 122 4.26 4.65 25.76
N ASP A 123 3.18 5.42 25.64
CA ASP A 123 1.83 4.97 25.27
C ASP A 123 1.68 4.66 23.77
N ILE A 124 2.80 4.63 23.05
CA ILE A 124 2.86 4.32 21.62
C ILE A 124 4.05 3.41 21.34
N MET A 125 3.95 2.61 20.28
CA MET A 125 5.00 1.73 19.79
C MET A 125 5.25 1.96 18.30
N LEU A 126 6.50 1.74 17.88
CA LEU A 126 6.88 1.78 16.47
C LEU A 126 6.50 0.47 15.80
N VAL A 127 5.61 0.54 14.82
CA VAL A 127 5.15 -0.62 14.05
C VAL A 127 6.10 -0.91 12.90
N GLU A 128 6.32 0.10 12.06
CA GLU A 128 7.07 -0.05 10.83
C GLU A 128 7.68 1.28 10.40
N VAL A 129 8.84 1.21 9.75
CA VAL A 129 9.37 2.29 8.93
C VAL A 129 9.40 1.80 7.50
N SER A 130 8.61 2.42 6.63
CA SER A 130 8.43 1.97 5.25
C SER A 130 8.84 3.05 4.24
N LEU A 131 9.27 2.60 3.07
CA LEU A 131 9.54 3.42 1.88
C LEU A 131 8.51 3.18 0.77
N SER A 132 7.54 2.30 0.99
CA SER A 132 6.50 1.94 0.04
C SER A 132 5.21 2.72 0.35
N PRO A 133 4.70 3.55 -0.60
CA PRO A 133 3.43 4.23 -0.42
C PRO A 133 2.24 3.25 -0.38
N TYR A 134 2.38 2.07 -0.98
CA TYR A 134 1.32 1.05 -0.96
C TYR A 134 1.15 0.41 0.41
N THR A 135 2.25 0.15 1.11
CA THR A 135 2.20 -0.39 2.48
C THR A 135 1.45 0.55 3.42
N VAL A 136 1.65 1.85 3.24
CA VAL A 136 1.04 2.89 4.07
C VAL A 136 -0.46 3.01 3.80
N GLN A 137 -0.90 2.76 2.56
CA GLN A 137 -2.31 2.79 2.21
C GLN A 137 -3.11 1.76 3.02
N ASP A 138 -2.57 0.57 3.24
CA ASP A 138 -3.21 -0.47 4.05
C ASP A 138 -3.39 -0.03 5.52
N TYR A 139 -2.43 0.71 6.08
CA TYR A 139 -2.54 1.30 7.41
C TYR A 139 -3.52 2.48 7.46
N GLU A 140 -3.51 3.36 6.45
CA GLU A 140 -4.46 4.49 6.34
C GLU A 140 -5.91 3.98 6.25
N ASP A 141 -6.15 2.86 5.56
CA ASP A 141 -7.48 2.24 5.43
C ASP A 141 -7.98 1.61 6.74
N CYS A 142 -7.07 1.18 7.64
CA CYS A 142 -7.42 0.64 8.95
C CYS A 142 -7.82 1.75 9.94
N GLY A 143 -7.09 2.86 9.94
CA GLY A 143 -7.39 4.06 10.74
C GLY A 143 -7.04 3.99 12.24
N GLU A 144 -6.41 2.89 12.68
CA GLU A 144 -5.95 2.71 14.08
C GLU A 144 -4.52 3.25 14.30
N ASP A 145 -3.75 3.38 13.22
CA ASP A 145 -2.33 3.74 13.27
C ASP A 145 -2.08 5.23 12.97
N GLN A 146 -1.14 5.83 13.70
CA GLN A 146 -0.61 7.15 13.39
C GLN A 146 0.52 7.04 12.37
N ILE A 147 0.34 7.68 11.21
CA ILE A 147 1.32 7.68 10.12
C ILE A 147 1.98 9.05 10.03
N ILE A 148 3.30 9.08 10.18
CA ILE A 148 4.11 10.29 10.08
C ILE A 148 4.97 10.22 8.81
N LYS A 149 4.86 11.24 7.96
CA LYS A 149 5.63 11.36 6.71
C LYS A 149 6.86 12.23 6.97
N MET A 150 8.05 11.65 6.78
CA MET A 150 9.33 12.35 6.86
C MET A 150 9.89 12.53 5.45
N PRO A 151 10.48 13.69 5.10
CA PRO A 151 11.00 13.89 3.75
C PRO A 151 12.16 12.92 3.44
N LEU A 152 12.05 12.19 2.34
CA LEU A 152 13.09 11.26 1.89
C LEU A 152 14.27 12.05 1.32
N THR A 153 15.30 12.24 2.14
CA THR A 153 16.46 13.08 1.81
C THR A 153 17.78 12.46 2.28
N GLY A 154 18.90 13.05 1.84
CA GLY A 154 20.24 12.66 2.26
C GLY A 154 20.58 11.20 1.93
N ARG A 155 21.24 10.52 2.87
CA ARG A 155 21.77 9.15 2.68
C ARG A 155 20.69 8.12 2.37
N MET A 156 19.48 8.31 2.89
CA MET A 156 18.35 7.43 2.59
C MET A 156 17.93 7.55 1.13
N ALA A 157 17.80 8.77 0.62
CA ALA A 157 17.41 9.01 -0.78
C ALA A 157 18.44 8.44 -1.76
N GLU A 158 19.74 8.70 -1.53
CA GLU A 158 20.84 8.16 -2.35
C GLU A 158 20.84 6.63 -2.39
N PHE A 159 20.55 6.00 -1.25
CA PHE A 159 20.48 4.55 -1.15
C PHE A 159 19.26 3.99 -1.89
N VAL A 160 18.07 4.59 -1.72
CA VAL A 160 16.85 4.17 -2.42
C VAL A 160 16.99 4.36 -3.93
N GLU A 161 17.60 5.45 -4.38
CA GLU A 161 17.92 5.69 -5.80
C GLU A 161 18.79 4.55 -6.35
N THR A 162 19.90 4.22 -5.67
CA THR A 162 20.78 3.12 -6.07
C THR A 162 20.05 1.76 -6.09
N PHE A 163 19.19 1.52 -5.10
CA PHE A 163 18.38 0.30 -5.02
C PHE A 163 17.43 0.19 -6.22
N VAL A 164 16.67 1.26 -6.49
CA VAL A 164 15.74 1.35 -7.61
C VAL A 164 16.48 1.17 -8.93
N GLU A 165 17.59 1.87 -9.17
CA GLU A 165 18.39 1.70 -10.40
C GLU A 165 18.86 0.26 -10.63
N THR A 166 19.15 -0.46 -9.54
CA THR A 166 19.65 -1.84 -9.59
C THR A 166 18.53 -2.84 -9.84
N TYR A 167 17.38 -2.69 -9.17
CA TYR A 167 16.33 -3.71 -9.10
C TYR A 167 15.07 -3.38 -9.89
N PHE A 168 14.73 -2.10 -10.06
CA PHE A 168 13.54 -1.69 -10.81
C PHE A 168 13.77 -1.87 -12.31
N LYS A 169 13.05 -2.84 -12.88
CA LYS A 169 13.04 -3.11 -14.31
C LYS A 169 11.61 -2.92 -14.80
N PRO A 170 11.27 -1.77 -15.41
CA PRO A 170 9.91 -1.53 -15.87
C PRO A 170 9.54 -2.59 -16.91
N GLU A 171 8.67 -3.51 -16.54
CA GLU A 171 8.15 -4.50 -17.46
C GLU A 171 7.22 -3.80 -18.45
N LYS A 172 7.41 -4.06 -19.74
CA LYS A 172 6.47 -3.56 -20.74
C LYS A 172 5.15 -4.28 -20.50
N PHE A 173 4.11 -3.54 -20.11
CA PHE A 173 2.77 -4.10 -19.94
C PHE A 173 2.29 -4.77 -21.23
N ILE A 174 2.26 -6.11 -21.26
CA ILE A 174 1.69 -6.89 -22.36
C ILE A 174 0.24 -7.20 -22.00
N LYS A 175 -0.69 -6.45 -22.61
CA LYS A 175 -2.12 -6.75 -22.50
C LYS A 175 -2.37 -8.21 -22.91
N ARG A 176 -2.91 -9.02 -22.00
CA ARG A 176 -3.32 -10.40 -22.30
C ARG A 176 -4.29 -10.36 -23.47
N LYS A 177 -3.92 -10.94 -24.61
CA LYS A 177 -4.89 -11.20 -25.68
C LYS A 177 -5.83 -12.28 -25.16
N ARG A 178 -7.12 -11.95 -25.02
CA ARG A 178 -8.14 -12.96 -24.75
C ARG A 178 -8.11 -13.94 -25.91
N ASP A 179 -7.69 -15.16 -25.65
CA ASP A 179 -7.91 -16.26 -26.58
C ASP A 179 -9.41 -16.33 -26.81
N ARG A 180 -9.82 -16.09 -28.05
CA ARG A 180 -11.21 -16.29 -28.46
C ARG A 180 -11.45 -17.79 -28.44
N ALA A 181 -11.81 -18.32 -27.27
CA ALA A 181 -12.48 -19.60 -27.21
C ALA A 181 -13.72 -19.47 -28.11
N MET A 182 -13.84 -20.35 -29.10
CA MET A 182 -15.02 -20.43 -29.96
C MET A 182 -16.14 -21.06 -29.11
N ILE A 183 -16.85 -20.23 -28.35
CA ILE A 183 -17.90 -20.67 -27.40
C ILE A 183 -19.21 -21.04 -28.14
N ASP A 184 -19.29 -20.83 -29.45
CA ASP A 184 -20.51 -21.06 -30.24
C ASP A 184 -20.85 -22.54 -30.50
N GLU A 185 -19.99 -23.50 -30.18
CA GLU A 185 -20.27 -24.92 -30.49
C GLU A 185 -20.95 -25.72 -29.37
N LYS A 186 -21.42 -25.05 -28.30
CA LYS A 186 -22.20 -25.70 -27.24
C LYS A 186 -23.42 -24.90 -26.83
N GLU A 187 -24.34 -24.67 -27.76
CA GLU A 187 -25.76 -24.46 -27.43
C GLU A 187 -26.40 -25.76 -26.93
N ASN A 188 -25.97 -26.22 -25.76
CA ASN A 188 -26.86 -26.98 -24.89
C ASN A 188 -26.91 -26.22 -23.57
N ARG A 189 -27.67 -25.11 -23.58
CA ARG A 189 -28.07 -24.41 -22.35
C ARG A 189 -28.84 -25.44 -21.53
N GLY A 190 -28.16 -26.08 -20.58
CA GLY A 190 -28.77 -26.93 -19.58
C GLY A 190 -29.66 -26.07 -18.69
N GLY A 191 -30.87 -25.79 -19.17
CA GLY A 191 -31.93 -25.19 -18.36
C GLY A 191 -32.31 -26.17 -17.26
N ASP A 192 -32.46 -25.66 -16.03
CA ASP A 192 -32.92 -26.41 -14.87
C ASP A 192 -34.22 -27.17 -15.22
N GLN A 193 -34.20 -28.50 -15.04
CA GLN A 193 -35.32 -29.37 -15.40
C GLN A 193 -36.60 -29.11 -14.59
N ARG A 194 -36.52 -28.35 -13.49
CA ARG A 194 -37.69 -27.98 -12.66
C ARG A 194 -38.68 -27.03 -13.33
N ILE A 195 -38.30 -26.34 -14.41
CA ILE A 195 -39.16 -25.34 -15.06
C ILE A 195 -40.22 -26.00 -15.97
N LYS A 196 -40.25 -27.34 -16.10
CA LYS A 196 -41.29 -28.06 -16.87
C LYS A 196 -42.61 -28.16 -16.09
N GLY A 197 -43.29 -27.04 -15.91
CA GLY A 197 -44.71 -26.98 -15.56
C GLY A 197 -45.59 -27.08 -16.82
N PRO A 198 -46.80 -27.67 -16.74
CA PRO A 198 -47.64 -27.93 -17.91
C PRO A 198 -48.26 -26.62 -18.40
N GLY A 199 -47.63 -25.99 -19.40
CA GLY A 199 -48.20 -24.78 -19.98
C GLY A 199 -47.39 -24.09 -21.08
N ALA A 200 -46.09 -24.34 -21.21
CA ALA A 200 -45.27 -23.66 -22.22
C ALA A 200 -45.17 -24.50 -23.51
N LYS A 201 -46.03 -24.19 -24.49
CA LYS A 201 -45.89 -24.68 -25.87
C LYS A 201 -44.72 -23.97 -26.56
N SER A 202 -43.68 -24.74 -26.89
CA SER A 202 -42.67 -24.36 -27.88
C SER A 202 -43.19 -24.60 -29.30
N PRO A 203 -43.00 -23.66 -30.24
CA PRO A 203 -42.80 -23.98 -31.65
C PRO A 203 -41.34 -23.62 -31.98
N GLY A 204 -40.46 -24.56 -32.36
CA GLY A 204 -40.62 -25.45 -33.50
C GLY A 204 -39.78 -24.87 -34.64
N ALA A 205 -38.52 -25.31 -34.74
CA ALA A 205 -37.56 -24.85 -35.74
C ALA A 205 -37.65 -25.65 -37.06
N LYS A 206 -37.22 -24.97 -38.14
CA LYS A 206 -36.79 -25.44 -39.49
C LYS A 206 -37.84 -25.41 -40.61
N SER A 207 -37.58 -24.66 -41.68
CA SER A 207 -36.82 -25.19 -42.84
C SER A 207 -36.48 -24.10 -43.87
N SER A 208 -35.36 -24.31 -44.56
CA SER A 208 -34.82 -23.54 -45.68
C SER A 208 -35.53 -23.87 -47.01
N GLY A 209 -35.75 -22.87 -47.88
CA GLY A 209 -36.23 -23.12 -49.24
C GLY A 209 -36.31 -21.92 -50.19
N ASN A 210 -35.19 -21.63 -50.86
CA ASN A 210 -34.99 -21.26 -52.28
C ASN A 210 -35.68 -20.07 -53.02
N LYS A 211 -34.79 -19.34 -53.74
CA LYS A 211 -34.87 -18.68 -55.08
C LYS A 211 -35.33 -17.20 -55.24
N SER A 212 -34.35 -16.39 -55.71
CA SER A 212 -34.35 -15.13 -56.50
C SER A 212 -35.31 -15.12 -57.73
N PRO A 213 -35.56 -14.00 -58.48
CA PRO A 213 -34.66 -12.87 -58.78
C PRO A 213 -35.26 -11.45 -59.03
N ASP A 214 -34.35 -10.51 -59.37
CA ASP A 214 -34.50 -9.20 -60.06
C ASP A 214 -35.25 -8.07 -59.31
N ASN A 215 -34.79 -6.81 -59.24
CA ASN A 215 -34.36 -5.96 -60.36
C ASN A 215 -33.66 -4.64 -59.89
N LYS A 216 -32.61 -4.21 -60.61
CA LYS A 216 -32.18 -2.84 -60.99
C LYS A 216 -32.24 -1.63 -60.00
N SER A 217 -31.02 -1.13 -59.72
CA SER A 217 -30.50 0.26 -59.61
C SER A 217 -31.23 1.41 -60.36
N PRO A 218 -30.82 2.71 -60.30
CA PRO A 218 -29.88 3.43 -59.38
C PRO A 218 -30.31 4.88 -59.00
N GLY A 219 -29.47 5.61 -58.24
CA GLY A 219 -29.42 7.09 -58.14
C GLY A 219 -29.62 7.62 -56.70
N ASN A 220 -28.93 8.63 -56.18
CA ASN A 220 -28.28 9.77 -56.82
C ASN A 220 -27.31 10.49 -55.84
N ASN A 221 -26.37 11.24 -56.42
CA ASN A 221 -25.36 12.12 -55.81
C ASN A 221 -25.94 13.32 -55.02
N SER A 222 -25.20 13.79 -54.01
CA SER A 222 -24.93 15.22 -53.73
C SER A 222 -23.77 15.31 -52.70
N GLN A 223 -22.55 15.70 -53.07
CA GLN A 223 -22.02 17.06 -53.23
C GLN A 223 -22.25 18.04 -52.07
N GLY A 224 -21.14 18.38 -51.40
CA GLY A 224 -20.79 19.76 -51.01
C GLY A 224 -21.20 20.23 -49.61
N LEU A 225 -20.22 20.56 -48.76
CA LEU A 225 -19.76 21.95 -48.63
C LEU A 225 -18.51 22.03 -47.72
N LYS A 226 -17.44 22.62 -48.26
CA LYS A 226 -16.35 23.25 -47.50
C LYS A 226 -16.86 24.60 -46.95
N LYS A 227 -16.47 24.97 -45.74
CA LYS A 227 -16.30 26.39 -45.36
C LYS A 227 -15.05 26.56 -44.48
N HIS A 228 -14.14 27.38 -45.01
CA HIS A 228 -13.09 28.12 -44.30
C HIS A 228 -13.69 29.37 -43.61
N TYR A 229 -12.81 30.12 -42.91
CA TYR A 229 -12.92 31.39 -42.15
C TYR A 229 -12.82 31.13 -40.64
N HIS A 230 -11.89 31.69 -39.86
CA HIS A 230 -10.87 32.73 -40.07
C HIS A 230 -9.61 32.37 -39.28
#